data_AF-A0A3A0FLY1-F1
#
_entry.id   AF-A0A3A0FLY1-F1
#
_cell.length_a   1.000
_cell.length_b   1.000
_cell.length_c   1.000
_cell.angle_alpha   90.00
_cell.angle_beta   90.00
_cell.angle_gamma   90.00
#
_symmetry.space_group_name_H-M   'P 1'
#
loop_
_entity.id
_entity.type
_entity.pdbx_description
1 polymer ?
#
loop_
_entity_poly.entity_id
_entity_poly.type
_entity_poly.pdbx_seq_one_letter_code
_entity_poly.pdbx_strand_id
1 'polypeptide(L)' 'ASLRGVACVALVDDVVTTGATLAECARVLRRAGARRVVALCAARTL' A
#
# COMPACT_ATOMS: atom_id res chain seq x y z
N ALA A 1 -13.32 7.89 0.68
CA ALA A 1 -13.92 6.94 1.62
C ALA A 1 -13.08 6.87 2.89
N SER A 2 -13.70 6.75 4.07
CA SER A 2 -12.99 6.55 5.35
C SER A 2 -12.59 5.08 5.49
N LEU A 3 -11.38 4.82 5.98
CA LEU A 3 -10.85 3.48 6.28
C LEU A 3 -10.71 3.21 7.78
N ARG A 4 -11.32 4.05 8.64
CA ARG A 4 -11.33 3.81 10.09
C ARG A 4 -12.01 2.47 10.40
N GLY A 5 -11.42 1.70 11.30
CA GLY A 5 -11.87 0.34 11.64
C GLY A 5 -11.32 -0.76 10.71
N VAL A 6 -10.71 -0.40 9.56
CA VAL A 6 -10.03 -1.37 8.71
C VAL A 6 -8.71 -1.80 9.37
N ALA A 7 -8.63 -3.09 9.69
CA ALA A 7 -7.50 -3.66 10.40
C ALA A 7 -6.20 -3.65 9.59
N CYS A 8 -6.30 -3.98 8.30
CA CYS A 8 -5.18 -4.09 7.38
C CYS A 8 -5.66 -3.85 5.94
N VAL A 9 -4.85 -3.14 5.15
CA VAL A 9 -5.01 -3.01 3.70
C VAL A 9 -3.80 -3.62 3.02
N ALA A 10 -4.04 -4.50 2.04
CA ALA A 10 -2.99 -5.05 1.19
C ALA A 10 -3.03 -4.33 -0.18
N LEU A 11 -1.91 -3.72 -0.54
CA LEU A 11 -1.63 -3.27 -1.90
C LEU A 11 -1.03 -4.46 -2.65
N VAL A 12 -1.61 -4.82 -3.79
CA VAL A 12 -1.14 -5.92 -4.63
C VAL A 12 -0.75 -5.33 -5.98
N ASP A 13 0.47 -5.65 -6.42
CA ASP A 13 1.00 -5.24 -7.72
C ASP A 13 1.80 -6.40 -8.33
N ASP A 14 2.11 -6.35 -9.62
CA ASP A 14 2.93 -7.37 -10.26
C ASP A 14 4.42 -7.15 -10.01
N VAL A 15 4.94 -5.95 -10.30
CA VAL A 15 6.36 -5.59 -10.22
C VAL A 15 6.55 -4.31 -9.43
N VAL A 16 7.52 -4.31 -8.52
CA VAL A 16 8.00 -3.08 -7.87
C VAL A 16 9.38 -2.68 -8.39
N THR A 17 9.52 -1.42 -8.79
CA THR A 17 10.80 -0.78 -9.10
C THR A 17 11.36 -0.10 -7.84
N THR A 18 11.32 1.24 -7.78
CA THR A 18 11.73 2.06 -6.63
C THR A 18 10.75 1.97 -5.45
N GLY A 19 9.52 1.54 -5.70
CA GLY A 19 8.45 1.51 -4.71
C GLY A 19 7.74 2.85 -4.48
N ALA A 20 8.04 3.89 -5.28
CA ALA A 20 7.41 5.21 -5.15
C ALA A 20 5.88 5.15 -5.22
N THR A 21 5.33 4.39 -6.17
CA THR A 21 3.87 4.20 -6.33
C THR A 21 3.24 3.58 -5.08
N LEU A 22 3.81 2.46 -4.59
CA LEU A 22 3.30 1.76 -3.41
C LEU A 22 3.42 2.62 -2.14
N ALA A 23 4.50 3.39 -2.01
CA ALA A 23 4.71 4.30 -0.89
C ALA A 23 3.65 5.42 -0.87
N GLU A 24 3.36 6.00 -2.03
CA GLU A 24 2.34 7.05 -2.17
C GLU A 24 0.93 6.52 -1.90
N CYS A 25 0.59 5.35 -2.46
CA CYS A 25 -0.65 4.64 -2.15
C CYS A 25 -0.78 4.37 -0.65
N ALA A 26 0.27 3.84 -0.02
CA ALA A 26 0.26 3.57 1.41
C ALA A 26 0.14 4.85 2.25
N ARG A 27 0.72 5.97 1.80
CA ARG A 27 0.56 7.28 2.43
C ARG A 27 -0.89 7.76 2.38
N VAL A 28 -1.56 7.64 1.23
CA VAL A 28 -2.97 8.02 1.07
C VAL A 28 -3.89 7.12 1.90
N LEU A 29 -3.68 5.81 1.89
CA LEU A 29 -4.47 4.86 2.69
C LEU A 29 -4.35 5.11 4.20
N ARG A 30 -3.13 5.41 4.69
CA ARG A 30 -2.92 5.80 6.09
C ARG A 30 -3.64 7.09 6.43
N ARG A 31 -3.59 8.11 5.56
CA ARG A 31 -4.36 9.36 5.75
C ARG A 31 -5.87 9.12 5.75
N ALA A 32 -6.35 8.12 5.02
CA ALA A 32 -7.76 7.71 5.05
C ALA A 32 -8.16 6.91 6.31
N GLY A 33 -7.20 6.51 7.15
CA GLY A 33 -7.46 5.86 8.45
C GLY A 33 -7.11 4.37 8.51
N ALA A 34 -6.42 3.80 7.52
CA ALA A 34 -5.98 2.42 7.55
C ALA A 34 -4.93 2.20 8.66
N ARG A 35 -5.15 1.24 9.56
CA ARG A 35 -4.25 0.96 10.69
C ARG A 35 -2.93 0.31 10.25
N ARG A 36 -3.00 -0.58 9.26
CA ARG A 36 -1.85 -1.26 8.69
C ARG A 36 -1.99 -1.27 7.17
N VAL A 37 -0.89 -1.00 6.48
CA VAL A 37 -0.79 -1.12 5.02
C VAL A 37 0.43 -1.97 4.70
N VAL A 38 0.23 -3.02 3.93
CA VAL A 38 1.28 -3.90 3.43
C VAL A 38 1.27 -3.89 1.91
N ALA A 39 2.42 -4.08 1.27
CA ALA A 39 2.54 -4.21 -0.18
C ALA A 39 3.04 -5.60 -0.52
N LEU A 40 2.43 -6.23 -1.53
CA LEU A 40 2.77 -7.53 -2.06
C LEU A 40 3.00 -7.37 -3.56
N CYS A 41 4.22 -7.67 -4.01
CA CYS A 41 4.59 -7.66 -5.41
C CYS A 41 5.18 -9.02 -5.79
N ALA A 42 4.82 -9.52 -6.98
CA ALA A 42 5.33 -10.80 -7.46
C ALA A 42 6.83 -10.71 -7.82
N ALA A 43 7.29 -9.56 -8.29
CA ALA A 43 8.69 -9.32 -8.62
C ALA A 43 9.19 -7.95 -8.16
N ARG A 44 10.51 -7.82 -8.04
CA ARG A 44 11.22 -6.56 -7.83
C ARG A 44 12.31 -6.38 -8.87
N THR A 45 12.40 -5.17 -9.42
CA THR A 45 13.50 -4.75 -10.29
C THR A 45 14.22 -3.54 -9.68
N LEU A 46 15.45 -3.29 -10.12
CA LEU A 46 16.26 -2.14 -9.71
C LEU A 46 15.89 -0.88 -10.48
#